data_AF-A0A2N9MQ06-F1
#
_entry.id   AF-A0A2N9MQ06-F1
#
_cell.length_a   1.000
_cell.length_b   1.000
_cell.length_c   1.000
_cell.angle_alpha   90.00
_cell.angle_beta   90.00
_cell.angle_gamma   90.00
#
_symmetry.space_group_name_H-M   'P 1'
#
loop_
_entity.id
_entity.type
_entity.pdbx_description
1 polymer ?
#
loop_
_entity_poly.entity_id
_entity_poly.type
_entity_poly.pdbx_seq_one_letter_code
_entity_poly.pdbx_strand_id
1 'polypeptide(L)'
;MGITFLILHKNGMEVHTARELIVGIAITTACWVLTAYVGPANDEEVLINFYKKVRPFGPGWERIRLKCGISAAEAAIDSEATNFPRALLGWFSGCIMIWSALFTVGNFLYGRMGYTAALLAIFLVSGTVLLRIVQRLWR
;
A
#
# COMPACT_ATOMS: atom_id res chain seq x y z
N MET A 1 -19.30 -11.79 7.26
CA MET A 1 -18.29 -12.59 7.99
C MET A 1 -18.22 -12.29 9.47
N GLY A 2 -18.06 -11.04 9.92
CA GLY A 2 -18.05 -10.73 11.37
C GLY A 2 -19.34 -11.12 12.10
N ILE A 3 -20.51 -10.86 11.49
CA ILE A 3 -21.82 -11.16 12.10
C ILE A 3 -22.07 -12.67 12.21
N THR A 4 -21.62 -13.47 11.24
CA THR A 4 -21.79 -14.93 11.26
C THR A 4 -20.96 -15.59 12.36
N PHE A 5 -19.72 -15.14 12.57
CA PHE A 5 -18.88 -15.65 13.67
C PHE A 5 -19.39 -15.21 15.04
N LEU A 6 -19.94 -14.00 15.16
CA LEU A 6 -20.63 -13.53 16.37
C LEU A 6 -21.84 -14.40 16.75
N ILE A 7 -22.59 -14.89 15.75
CA ILE A 7 -23.72 -15.81 15.97
C ILE A 7 -23.23 -17.21 16.38
N LEU A 8 -22.13 -17.70 15.80
CA LEU A 8 -21.51 -18.97 16.19
C LEU A 8 -20.98 -18.96 17.64
N HIS A 9 -20.31 -17.89 18.04
CA HIS A 9 -19.84 -17.71 19.42
C HIS A 9 -21.02 -17.64 20.41
N LYS A 10 -22.12 -16.98 20.03
CA LYS A 10 -23.35 -16.96 20.83
C LYS A 10 -24.00 -18.35 21.00
N ASN A 11 -23.73 -19.29 20.10
CA ASN A 11 -24.23 -20.67 20.15
C ASN A 11 -23.24 -21.66 20.81
N GLY A 12 -22.20 -21.16 21.51
CA GLY A 12 -21.28 -22.00 22.29
C GLY A 12 -20.19 -22.72 21.48
N MET A 13 -20.03 -22.37 20.19
CA MET A 13 -18.90 -22.86 19.39
C MET A 13 -17.75 -21.86 19.47
N GLU A 14 -16.79 -22.12 20.37
CA GLU A 14 -15.55 -21.34 20.42
C GLU A 14 -14.64 -21.72 19.25
N VAL A 15 -14.80 -21.01 18.14
CA VAL A 15 -13.88 -21.13 17.01
C VAL A 15 -12.64 -20.30 17.34
N HIS A 16 -11.48 -20.96 17.41
CA HIS A 16 -10.21 -20.29 17.67
C HIS A 16 -9.99 -19.09 16.72
N THR A 17 -9.69 -17.90 17.25
CA THR A 17 -9.66 -16.61 16.51
C THR A 17 -8.82 -16.65 15.25
N ALA A 18 -7.68 -17.34 15.27
CA ALA A 18 -6.84 -17.47 14.07
C ALA A 18 -7.57 -18.16 12.91
N ARG A 19 -8.44 -19.14 13.19
CA ARG A 19 -9.23 -19.84 12.18
C ARG A 19 -10.30 -18.93 11.60
N GLU A 20 -10.97 -18.13 12.41
CA GLU A 20 -11.96 -17.14 11.95
C GLU A 20 -11.33 -16.11 10.99
N LEU A 21 -10.14 -15.60 11.35
CA LEU A 21 -9.39 -14.66 10.52
C LEU A 21 -8.97 -15.26 9.18
N ILE A 22 -8.37 -16.46 9.20
CA ILE A 22 -7.91 -17.13 7.98
C ILE A 22 -9.09 -17.41 7.03
N VAL A 23 -10.21 -17.90 7.56
CA VAL A 23 -11.41 -18.16 6.76
C VAL A 23 -11.97 -16.87 6.17
N GLY A 24 -12.02 -15.79 6.96
CA GLY A 24 -12.45 -14.48 6.49
C GLY A 24 -11.58 -13.97 5.33
N ILE A 25 -10.25 -14.02 5.48
CA ILE A 25 -9.28 -13.61 4.46
C ILE A 25 -9.43 -14.47 3.20
N ALA A 26 -9.53 -15.79 3.34
CA ALA A 26 -9.65 -16.69 2.21
C ALA A 26 -10.91 -16.39 1.38
N ILE A 27 -12.05 -16.16 2.06
CA ILE A 27 -13.32 -15.91 1.37
C ILE A 27 -13.32 -14.53 0.72
N THR A 28 -12.86 -13.48 1.40
CA THR A 28 -12.80 -12.15 0.77
C THR A 28 -11.82 -12.14 -0.41
N THR A 29 -10.69 -12.84 -0.29
CA THR A 29 -9.72 -12.99 -1.40
C THR A 29 -10.37 -13.72 -2.58
N ALA A 30 -11.07 -14.84 -2.33
CA ALA A 30 -11.76 -15.57 -3.37
C ALA A 30 -12.83 -14.71 -4.06
N CYS A 31 -13.63 -13.95 -3.29
CA CYS A 31 -14.59 -13.02 -3.85
C CYS A 31 -13.90 -11.95 -4.72
N TRP A 32 -12.83 -11.32 -4.24
CA TRP A 32 -12.09 -10.32 -5.00
C TRP A 32 -11.52 -10.88 -6.31
N VAL A 33 -10.92 -12.06 -6.26
CA VAL A 33 -10.38 -12.75 -7.43
C VAL A 33 -11.50 -13.09 -8.41
N LEU A 34 -12.59 -13.70 -7.94
CA LEU A 34 -13.75 -14.02 -8.78
C LEU A 34 -14.32 -12.78 -9.45
N THR A 35 -14.52 -11.70 -8.69
CA THR A 35 -15.00 -10.43 -9.25
C THR A 35 -14.02 -9.84 -10.27
N ALA A 36 -12.72 -9.94 -10.06
CA ALA A 36 -11.72 -9.45 -11.01
C ALA A 36 -11.73 -10.22 -12.34
N TYR A 37 -12.02 -11.53 -12.32
CA TYR A 37 -12.08 -12.37 -13.53
C TYR A 37 -13.45 -12.37 -14.22
N VAL A 38 -14.54 -12.26 -13.46
CA VAL A 38 -15.92 -12.32 -13.98
C VAL A 38 -16.47 -10.92 -14.28
N GLY A 39 -15.91 -9.88 -13.66
CA GLY A 39 -16.32 -8.50 -13.89
C GLY A 39 -16.19 -8.08 -15.35
N PRO A 40 -17.01 -7.11 -15.82
CA PRO A 40 -16.95 -6.64 -17.18
C PRO A 40 -15.56 -6.06 -17.47
N ALA A 41 -15.01 -6.41 -18.63
CA ALA A 41 -13.76 -5.81 -19.10
C ALA A 41 -13.98 -4.30 -19.32
N ASN A 42 -13.00 -3.50 -18.91
CA ASN A 42 -13.03 -2.06 -19.17
C ASN A 42 -12.88 -1.78 -20.67
N ASP A 43 -13.62 -0.78 -21.17
CA ASP A 43 -13.51 -0.34 -22.55
C ASP A 43 -12.08 0.11 -22.88
N GLU A 44 -11.65 -0.22 -24.10
CA GLU A 44 -10.29 0.05 -24.54
C GLU A 44 -9.94 1.54 -24.56
N GLU A 45 -10.91 2.40 -24.89
CA GLU A 45 -10.73 3.86 -24.86
C GLU A 45 -10.46 4.38 -23.44
N VAL A 46 -11.12 3.80 -22.43
CA VAL A 46 -10.88 4.15 -21.02
C VAL A 46 -9.47 3.76 -20.62
N LEU A 47 -9.00 2.58 -21.04
CA LEU A 47 -7.62 2.13 -20.78
C LEU A 47 -6.58 3.02 -21.46
N ILE A 48 -6.83 3.45 -22.69
CA ILE A 48 -5.93 4.37 -23.42
C ILE A 48 -5.88 5.72 -22.72
N ASN A 49 -7.03 6.29 -22.34
CA ASN A 49 -7.10 7.57 -21.63
C ASN A 49 -6.44 7.49 -20.25
N PHE A 50 -6.64 6.39 -19.54
CA PHE A 50 -5.99 6.10 -18.27
C PHE A 50 -4.46 6.00 -18.44
N TYR A 51 -3.99 5.24 -19.43
CA TYR A 51 -2.57 5.05 -19.68
C TYR A 51 -1.88 6.37 -20.03
N LYS A 52 -2.49 7.21 -20.87
CA LYS A 52 -1.94 8.54 -21.21
C LYS A 52 -1.79 9.45 -19.99
N LYS A 53 -2.68 9.32 -18.99
CA LYS A 53 -2.70 10.17 -17.79
C LYS A 53 -1.79 9.66 -16.67
N VAL A 54 -1.85 8.37 -16.37
CA VAL A 54 -1.20 7.76 -15.19
C VAL A 54 0.14 7.13 -15.55
N ARG A 55 0.33 6.74 -16.82
CA ARG A 55 1.53 6.05 -17.34
C ARG A 55 2.03 4.95 -16.40
N PRO A 56 1.17 3.96 -16.09
CA PRO A 56 1.51 2.91 -15.13
C PRO A 56 2.70 2.07 -15.62
N PHE A 57 3.53 1.64 -14.66
CA PHE A 57 4.68 0.77 -14.91
C PHE A 57 4.28 -0.72 -14.95
N GLY A 58 5.00 -1.52 -15.75
CA GLY A 58 4.92 -2.98 -15.74
C GLY A 58 4.53 -3.62 -17.09
N PRO A 59 4.86 -4.91 -17.27
CA PRO A 59 4.69 -5.62 -18.55
C PRO A 59 3.22 -5.82 -18.94
N GLY A 60 2.30 -5.87 -17.96
CA GLY A 60 0.86 -6.01 -18.23
C GLY A 60 0.24 -4.87 -19.05
N TRP A 61 0.91 -3.72 -19.14
CA TRP A 61 0.45 -2.55 -19.88
C TRP A 61 1.01 -2.44 -21.30
N GLU A 62 1.88 -3.35 -21.72
CA GLU A 62 2.55 -3.30 -23.03
C GLU A 62 1.58 -3.16 -24.20
N ARG A 63 0.49 -3.94 -24.18
CA ARG A 63 -0.55 -3.89 -25.22
C ARG A 63 -1.19 -2.51 -25.34
N ILE A 64 -1.50 -1.86 -24.22
CA ILE A 64 -2.14 -0.53 -24.23
C ILE A 64 -1.11 0.56 -24.56
N ARG A 65 0.12 0.45 -24.05
CA ARG A 65 1.24 1.35 -24.38
C ARG A 65 1.47 1.45 -25.89
N LEU A 66 1.54 0.29 -26.56
CA LEU A 66 1.71 0.23 -28.02
C LEU A 66 0.54 0.90 -28.75
N LYS A 67 -0.70 0.70 -28.27
CA LYS A 67 -1.89 1.37 -28.81
C LYS A 67 -1.90 2.88 -28.59
N CYS A 68 -1.23 3.36 -27.55
CA CYS A 68 -1.01 4.79 -27.33
C CYS A 68 0.09 5.39 -28.22
N GLY A 69 0.82 4.57 -29.00
CA GLY A 69 1.94 5.02 -29.82
C GLY A 69 3.19 5.40 -29.01
N ILE A 70 3.27 5.00 -27.74
CA ILE A 70 4.38 5.34 -26.84
C ILE A 70 5.45 4.26 -26.97
N SER A 71 6.68 4.67 -27.31
CA SER A 71 7.80 3.74 -27.42
C SER A 71 8.22 3.22 -26.04
N ALA A 72 8.91 2.07 -26.02
CA ALA A 72 9.48 1.55 -24.79
C ALA A 72 10.51 2.52 -24.18
N ALA A 73 11.24 3.28 -25.00
CA ALA A 73 12.21 4.27 -24.57
C ALA A 73 11.53 5.49 -23.89
N GLU A 74 10.46 6.01 -24.48
CA GLU A 74 9.68 7.11 -23.87
C GLU A 74 9.02 6.68 -22.55
N ALA A 75 8.46 5.47 -22.50
CA ALA A 75 7.91 4.93 -21.26
C ALA A 75 8.98 4.68 -20.19
N ALA A 76 10.22 4.34 -20.58
CA ALA A 76 11.33 4.16 -19.65
C ALA A 76 11.78 5.49 -19.03
N ILE A 77 11.83 6.58 -19.80
CA ILE A 77 12.16 7.93 -19.29
C ILE A 77 11.15 8.37 -18.22
N ASP A 78 9.86 8.16 -18.47
CA ASP A 78 8.80 8.48 -17.50
C ASP A 78 8.80 7.55 -16.29
N SER A 79 9.15 6.28 -16.48
CA SER A 79 9.35 5.33 -15.39
C SER A 79 10.60 5.67 -14.56
N GLU A 80 11.64 6.26 -15.15
CA GLU A 80 12.79 6.77 -14.41
C GLU A 80 12.46 8.05 -13.64
N ALA A 81 11.62 8.92 -14.20
CA ALA A 81 11.07 10.07 -13.47
C ALA A 81 10.22 9.59 -12.27
N THR A 82 9.39 8.58 -12.49
CA THR A 82 8.59 7.90 -11.46
C THR A 82 9.44 6.86 -10.73
N ASN A 83 10.42 7.31 -9.94
CA ASN A 83 11.37 6.47 -9.21
C ASN A 83 10.68 5.53 -8.20
N PHE A 84 10.11 4.42 -8.67
CA PHE A 84 9.34 3.46 -7.88
C PHE A 84 10.08 3.00 -6.61
N PRO A 85 11.39 2.66 -6.65
CA PRO A 85 12.14 2.34 -5.44
C PRO A 85 12.17 3.48 -4.41
N ARG A 86 12.24 4.74 -4.86
CA ARG A 86 12.23 5.91 -3.98
C ARG A 86 10.84 6.15 -3.39
N ALA A 87 9.78 5.96 -4.18
CA ALA A 87 8.40 6.02 -3.67
C ALA A 87 8.16 4.95 -2.60
N LEU A 88 8.66 3.73 -2.82
CA LEU A 88 8.59 2.63 -1.85
C LEU A 88 9.38 2.95 -0.56
N LEU A 89 10.59 3.51 -0.69
CA LEU A 89 11.36 3.99 0.46
C LEU A 89 10.62 5.09 1.21
N GLY A 90 9.96 6.01 0.50
CA GLY A 90 9.12 7.05 1.09
C GLY A 90 7.98 6.46 1.91
N TRP A 91 7.23 5.52 1.33
CA TRP A 91 6.15 4.82 2.03
C TRP A 91 6.65 4.11 3.30
N PHE A 92 7.72 3.32 3.18
CA PHE A 92 8.31 2.60 4.31
C PHE A 92 8.80 3.54 5.41
N SER A 93 9.46 4.64 5.02
CA SER A 93 9.90 5.70 5.94
C SER A 93 8.70 6.35 6.65
N GLY A 94 7.58 6.55 5.95
CA GLY A 94 6.34 7.04 6.53
C GLY A 94 5.75 6.10 7.57
N CYS A 95 5.74 4.79 7.31
CA CYS A 95 5.33 3.80 8.30
C CYS A 95 6.20 3.86 9.57
N ILE A 96 7.53 3.88 9.41
CA ILE A 96 8.46 4.00 10.53
C ILE A 96 8.21 5.28 11.33
N MET A 97 8.02 6.40 10.64
CA MET A 97 7.76 7.70 11.26
C MET A 97 6.50 7.68 12.13
N ILE A 98 5.39 7.15 11.62
CA ILE A 98 4.11 7.09 12.37
C ILE A 98 4.24 6.21 13.62
N TRP A 99 4.82 5.01 13.47
CA TRP A 99 4.97 4.08 14.60
C TRP A 99 5.94 4.62 15.66
N SER A 100 7.09 5.15 15.23
CA SER A 100 8.05 5.75 16.17
C SER A 100 7.46 6.95 16.90
N ALA A 101 6.67 7.80 16.24
CA ALA A 101 5.95 8.90 16.89
C ALA A 101 4.97 8.38 17.96
N LEU A 102 4.12 7.40 17.61
CA LEU A 102 3.14 6.81 18.52
C LEU A 102 3.81 6.23 19.77
N PHE A 103 4.87 5.43 19.60
CA PHE A 103 5.58 4.83 20.72
C PHE A 103 6.43 5.84 21.51
N THR A 104 6.94 6.89 20.88
CA THR A 104 7.64 7.99 21.58
C THR A 104 6.70 8.66 22.57
N VAL A 105 5.51 9.05 22.11
CA VAL A 105 4.49 9.68 22.96
C VAL A 105 4.10 8.74 24.11
N GLY A 106 3.83 7.47 23.80
CA GLY A 106 3.51 6.49 24.84
C GLY A 106 4.60 6.34 25.90
N ASN A 107 5.86 6.15 25.50
CA ASN A 107 6.97 5.97 26.44
C ASN A 107 7.28 7.24 27.24
N PHE A 108 7.10 8.42 26.64
CA PHE A 108 7.22 9.68 27.36
C PHE A 108 6.21 9.79 28.50
N LEU A 109 4.94 9.46 28.22
CA LEU A 109 3.87 9.46 29.24
C LEU A 109 4.12 8.43 30.35
N TYR A 110 4.71 7.28 30.03
CA TYR A 110 5.09 6.26 31.02
C TYR A 110 6.41 6.53 31.76
N GLY A 111 7.06 7.68 31.54
CA GLY A 111 8.32 8.03 32.20
C GLY A 111 9.54 7.24 31.71
N ARG A 112 9.42 6.46 30.63
CA ARG A 112 10.48 5.58 30.10
C ARG A 112 11.43 6.32 29.16
N MET A 113 12.20 7.25 29.72
CA MET A 113 12.98 8.24 28.95
C MET A 113 14.03 7.64 27.99
N GLY A 114 14.63 6.49 28.31
CA GLY A 114 15.57 5.81 27.41
C GLY A 114 14.93 5.40 26.09
N TYR A 115 13.74 4.78 26.14
CA TYR A 115 12.97 4.42 24.95
C TYR A 115 12.45 5.65 24.21
N THR A 116 12.03 6.69 24.95
CA THR A 116 11.60 7.97 24.35
C THR A 116 12.70 8.57 23.49
N ALA A 117 13.93 8.67 23.99
CA ALA A 117 15.03 9.26 23.23
C ALA A 117 15.38 8.46 21.96
N ALA A 118 15.42 7.13 22.08
CA ALA A 118 15.71 6.26 20.93
C ALA A 118 14.62 6.35 19.84
N LEU A 119 13.34 6.27 20.24
CA LEU A 119 12.22 6.35 19.31
C LEU A 119 12.08 7.75 18.70
N LEU A 120 12.35 8.80 19.46
CA LEU A 120 12.37 10.18 18.95
C LEU A 120 13.46 10.36 17.89
N ALA A 121 14.65 9.80 18.09
CA ALA A 121 15.70 9.84 17.07
C ALA A 121 15.27 9.13 15.78
N ILE A 122 14.65 7.96 15.89
CA ILE A 122 14.10 7.22 14.72
C ILE A 122 13.02 8.05 14.01
N PHE A 123 12.12 8.69 14.76
CA PHE A 123 11.09 9.58 14.21
C PHE A 123 11.71 10.74 13.42
N LEU A 124 12.71 11.42 13.97
CA LEU A 124 13.36 12.56 13.30
C LEU A 124 14.09 12.12 12.02
N VAL A 125 14.81 11.00 12.07
CA VAL A 125 15.52 10.45 10.90
C VAL A 125 14.54 10.04 9.81
N SER A 126 13.53 9.24 10.14
CA SER A 126 12.52 8.77 9.18
C SER A 126 11.66 9.90 8.62
N GLY A 127 11.30 10.89 9.43
CA GLY A 127 10.62 12.10 8.98
C GLY A 127 11.47 12.92 8.00
N THR A 128 12.76 13.08 8.29
CA THR A 128 13.69 13.79 7.39
C THR A 128 13.87 13.07 6.06
N VAL A 129 14.01 11.73 6.08
CA VAL A 129 14.10 10.91 4.86
C VAL A 129 12.82 11.04 4.04
N LEU A 130 11.66 10.93 4.67
CA LEU A 130 10.36 11.08 4.01
C LEU A 130 10.24 12.46 3.33
N LEU A 131 10.52 13.55 4.06
CA LEU A 131 10.45 14.91 3.52
C LEU A 131 11.36 15.09 2.30
N ARG A 132 12.60 14.57 2.36
CA ARG A 132 13.53 14.64 1.23
C ARG A 132 13.04 13.87 0.01
N ILE A 133 12.43 12.70 0.21
CA ILE A 133 11.86 11.90 -0.88
C ILE A 133 10.69 12.65 -1.52
N VAL A 134 9.76 13.16 -0.71
CA VAL A 134 8.58 13.89 -1.18
C VAL A 134 8.98 15.16 -1.94
N GLN A 135 9.92 15.95 -1.41
CA GLN A 135 10.42 17.15 -2.08
C GLN A 135 11.10 16.87 -3.43
N ARG A 136 11.70 15.70 -3.59
CA ARG A 136 12.31 15.29 -4.87
C ARG A 136 11.30 14.71 -5.86
N LEU A 137 10.22 14.09 -5.37
CA LEU A 137 9.15 13.55 -6.22
C LEU A 137 8.18 14.63 -6.73
N TRP A 138 8.04 15.74 -5.99
CA TRP A 138 7.20 16.88 -6.39
C TRP A 138 7.95 18.03 -7.09
N ARG A 139 9.26 17.87 -7.33
CA ARG A 139 10.02 18.74 -8.23
C ARG A 139 10.02 18.14 -9.63
#